data_AF-A0A2R7K383-F1
#
_entry.id   AF-A0A2R7K383-F1
#
_cell.length_a   1.000
_cell.length_b   1.000
_cell.length_c   1.000
_cell.angle_alpha   90.00
_cell.angle_beta   90.00
_cell.angle_gamma   90.00
#
_symmetry.space_group_name_H-M   'P 1'
#
loop_
_entity.id
_entity.type
_entity.pdbx_description
1 polymer ?
#
loop_
_entity_poly.entity_id
_entity_poly.type
_entity_poly.pdbx_seq_one_letter_code
_entity_poly.pdbx_strand_id
1 'polypeptide(L)'
;MIRIKWNFSHLQLLLFLVLLQLPAYAQKEVHFSNLTLENGLSQNSVLAICQDNQQFLWFGTKHGLNRYDGYQFKIYRNIPA
;
A
#
# COMPACT_ATOMS: atom_id res chain seq x y z
N MET A 1 20.83 18.32 53.17
CA MET A 1 20.80 19.10 51.92
C MET A 1 21.73 18.42 50.91
N ILE A 2 21.20 17.56 50.03
CA ILE A 2 22.01 16.74 49.11
C ILE A 2 22.42 17.61 47.91
N ARG A 3 23.72 17.91 47.74
CA ARG A 3 24.24 18.61 46.57
C ARG A 3 24.72 17.59 45.55
N ILE A 4 23.96 17.44 44.46
CA ILE A 4 24.36 16.62 43.31
C ILE A 4 25.40 17.40 42.51
N LYS A 5 26.61 16.84 42.34
CA LYS A 5 27.64 17.37 41.43
C LYS A 5 27.59 16.58 40.13
N TRP A 6 27.17 17.22 39.05
CA TRP A 6 27.14 16.61 37.72
C TRP A 6 28.51 16.74 37.07
N ASN A 7 29.14 15.59 36.79
CA ASN A 7 30.35 15.49 35.98
C ASN A 7 30.00 15.32 34.50
N PHE A 8 30.92 15.71 33.61
CA PHE A 8 30.79 15.59 32.15
C PHE A 8 30.37 14.18 31.68
N SER A 9 30.78 13.13 32.40
CA SER A 9 30.39 11.74 32.15
C SER A 9 28.88 11.49 32.27
N HIS A 10 28.19 12.19 33.18
CA HIS A 10 26.74 12.06 33.32
C HIS A 10 25.99 12.72 32.16
N LEU A 11 26.54 13.80 31.59
CA LEU A 11 25.97 14.44 30.40
C LEU A 11 26.13 13.55 29.16
N GLN A 12 27.29 12.92 28.99
CA GLN A 12 27.52 11.95 27.91
C GLN A 12 26.60 10.72 28.03
N LEU A 13 26.42 10.20 29.25
CA LEU A 13 25.50 9.09 29.49
C LEU A 13 24.05 9.48 29.18
N LEU A 14 23.61 10.67 29.58
CA LEU A 14 22.29 11.20 29.25
C LEU A 14 22.09 11.33 27.74
N LEU A 15 23.09 11.88 27.03
CA LEU A 15 23.03 11.99 25.57
C LEU A 15 22.91 10.62 24.90
N PHE A 16 23.70 9.63 25.34
CA PHE A 16 23.63 8.27 24.81
C PHE A 16 22.26 7.61 25.07
N LEU A 17 21.70 7.80 26.27
CA LEU A 17 20.36 7.31 26.61
C LEU A 17 19.26 7.97 25.79
N VAL A 18 19.39 9.26 25.48
CA VAL A 18 18.47 9.99 24.58
C VAL A 18 18.57 9.46 23.15
N LEU A 19 19.79 9.20 22.65
CA LEU A 19 20.01 8.68 21.31
C LEU A 19 19.46 7.26 21.12
N LEU A 20 19.45 6.43 22.17
CA LEU A 20 18.84 5.09 22.16
C LEU A 20 17.32 5.10 22.00
N GLN A 21 16.65 6.23 22.28
CA GLN A 21 15.19 6.35 22.16
C GLN A 21 14.74 6.84 20.78
N LEU A 22 15.66 7.10 19.86
CA LEU A 22 15.30 7.53 18.51
C LEU A 22 14.62 6.37 17.76
N PRO A 23 13.41 6.57 17.21
CA PRO A 23 12.74 5.53 16.44
C PRO A 23 13.55 5.21 15.19
N ALA A 24 13.75 3.91 14.92
CA ALA A 24 14.28 3.44 13.66
C ALA A 24 13.11 3.27 12.67
N TYR A 25 13.16 3.97 11.54
CA TYR A 25 12.17 3.82 10.49
C TYR A 25 12.58 2.65 9.58
N ALA A 26 11.77 1.60 9.55
CA ALA A 26 11.87 0.53 8.56
C ALA A 26 11.03 0.87 7.32
N GLN A 27 11.31 0.19 6.20
CA GLN A 27 10.43 0.26 5.03
C GLN A 27 9.04 -0.28 5.38
N LYS A 28 8.00 0.40 4.89
CA LYS A 28 6.61 -0.05 5.07
C LYS A 28 6.42 -1.36 4.33
N GLU A 29 5.85 -2.35 5.01
CA GLU A 29 5.46 -3.61 4.37
C GLU A 29 4.42 -3.35 3.28
N VAL A 30 4.65 -3.89 2.10
CA VAL A 30 3.73 -3.75 0.97
C VAL A 30 2.87 -5.00 0.92
N HIS A 31 1.58 -4.84 1.23
CA HIS A 31 0.58 -5.89 1.07
C HIS A 31 -0.12 -5.75 -0.27
N PHE A 32 -0.21 -6.86 -1.01
CA PHE A 32 -0.95 -6.94 -2.25
C PHE A 32 -2.26 -7.71 -2.03
N SER A 33 -3.36 -7.16 -2.54
CA SER A 33 -4.63 -7.88 -2.67
C SER A 33 -4.75 -8.42 -4.09
N ASN A 34 -5.11 -9.69 -4.23
CA ASN A 34 -5.27 -10.33 -5.53
C ASN A 34 -6.72 -10.21 -5.99
N LEU A 35 -6.91 -9.70 -7.21
CA LEU A 35 -8.19 -9.71 -7.91
C LEU A 35 -8.07 -10.68 -9.10
N THR A 36 -8.74 -11.82 -9.00
CA THR A 36 -8.65 -12.94 -9.96
C THR A 36 -10.00 -13.21 -10.64
N LEU A 37 -10.06 -14.27 -11.45
CA LEU A 37 -11.30 -14.82 -12.00
C LEU A 37 -12.38 -15.05 -10.93
N GLU A 38 -11.98 -15.53 -9.74
CA GLU A 38 -12.90 -15.81 -8.64
C GLU A 38 -13.55 -14.53 -8.08
N ASN A 39 -12.87 -13.39 -8.24
CA ASN A 39 -13.42 -12.09 -7.85
C ASN A 39 -14.28 -11.46 -8.97
N GLY A 40 -14.32 -12.05 -10.16
CA GLY A 40 -15.13 -11.58 -11.29
C GLY A 40 -14.33 -10.97 -12.46
N LEU A 41 -13.00 -10.99 -12.43
CA LEU A 41 -12.18 -10.57 -13.56
C LEU A 41 -12.39 -11.50 -14.76
N SER A 42 -12.56 -10.96 -15.97
CA SER A 42 -12.89 -11.80 -17.13
C SER A 42 -11.76 -12.71 -17.61
N GLN A 43 -10.49 -12.36 -17.37
CA GLN A 43 -9.32 -13.15 -17.74
C GLN A 43 -8.07 -12.68 -16.98
N ASN A 44 -7.17 -13.61 -16.62
CA ASN A 44 -6.01 -13.36 -15.75
C ASN A 44 -4.91 -12.45 -16.34
N SER A 45 -4.88 -12.22 -17.64
CA SER A 45 -3.91 -11.36 -18.33
C SER A 45 -4.50 -9.98 -18.58
N VAL A 46 -4.26 -9.09 -17.62
CA VAL A 46 -4.54 -7.66 -17.77
C VAL A 46 -3.46 -7.04 -18.67
N LEU A 47 -3.89 -6.37 -19.74
CA LEU A 47 -3.04 -5.71 -20.73
C LEU A 47 -2.96 -4.20 -20.52
N ALA A 48 -3.99 -3.60 -19.93
CA ALA A 48 -4.07 -2.16 -19.68
C ALA A 48 -4.90 -1.89 -18.42
N ILE A 49 -4.50 -0.84 -17.69
CA ILE A 49 -5.19 -0.36 -16.48
C ILE A 49 -5.34 1.15 -16.58
N CYS A 50 -6.53 1.67 -16.28
CA CYS A 50 -6.74 3.10 -16.05
C CYS A 50 -7.81 3.35 -14.97
N GLN A 51 -7.86 4.56 -14.45
CA GLN A 51 -8.94 5.02 -13.56
C GLN A 51 -9.69 6.16 -14.25
N ASP A 52 -11.01 6.17 -14.14
CA ASP A 52 -11.83 7.28 -14.64
C ASP A 52 -12.07 8.36 -13.57
N ASN A 53 -12.73 9.44 -13.98
CA ASN A 53 -13.08 10.55 -13.10
C ASN A 53 -14.22 10.22 -12.11
N GLN A 54 -14.86 9.07 -12.25
CA GLN A 54 -15.86 8.52 -11.31
C GLN A 54 -15.22 7.51 -10.36
N GLN A 55 -13.88 7.45 -10.32
CA GLN A 55 -13.07 6.60 -9.46
C GLN A 55 -13.18 5.09 -9.77
N PHE A 56 -13.79 4.70 -10.88
CA PHE A 56 -13.79 3.29 -11.31
C PHE A 56 -12.44 2.89 -11.89
N LEU A 57 -11.99 1.68 -11.57
CA LEU A 57 -10.82 1.07 -12.19
C LEU A 57 -11.25 0.26 -13.41
N TRP A 58 -10.53 0.44 -14.51
CA TRP A 58 -10.76 -0.24 -15.77
C TRP A 58 -9.59 -1.14 -16.10
N PHE A 59 -9.89 -2.39 -16.45
CA PHE A 59 -8.92 -3.42 -16.80
C PHE A 59 -9.24 -3.97 -18.19
N GLY A 60 -8.37 -3.68 -19.15
CA GLY A 60 -8.41 -4.27 -20.48
C GLY A 60 -7.78 -5.66 -20.45
N THR A 61 -8.55 -6.69 -20.80
CA THR A 61 -8.06 -8.08 -20.90
C THR A 61 -8.24 -8.59 -22.33
N LYS A 62 -7.66 -9.76 -22.64
CA LYS A 62 -7.88 -10.43 -23.93
C LYS A 62 -9.33 -10.84 -24.19
N HIS A 63 -10.17 -10.94 -23.15
CA HIS A 63 -11.55 -11.45 -23.25
C HIS A 63 -12.61 -10.50 -22.68
N GLY A 64 -12.33 -9.20 -22.73
CA GLY A 64 -13.29 -8.17 -22.35
C GLY A 64 -12.65 -7.00 -21.59
N LEU A 65 -13.45 -5.95 -21.46
CA LEU A 65 -13.14 -4.79 -20.65
C LEU A 65 -13.85 -4.95 -19.30
N ASN A 66 -13.12 -4.77 -18.20
CA ASN A 66 -13.66 -4.95 -16.85
C ASN A 66 -13.66 -3.60 -16.15
N ARG A 67 -14.78 -3.22 -15.55
CA ARG A 67 -14.89 -2.07 -14.65
C ARG A 67 -15.05 -2.56 -13.22
N TYR A 68 -14.24 -2.06 -12.31
CA TYR A 68 -14.26 -2.39 -10.89
C TYR A 68 -14.63 -1.18 -10.05
N ASP A 69 -15.53 -1.37 -9.09
CA ASP A 69 -16.05 -0.32 -8.20
C ASP A 69 -15.47 -0.37 -6.78
N GLY A 70 -14.49 -1.23 -6.53
CA GLY A 70 -13.95 -1.50 -5.19
C GLY A 70 -14.56 -2.73 -4.52
N TYR A 71 -15.64 -3.29 -5.08
CA TYR A 71 -16.33 -4.46 -4.54
C TYR A 71 -16.54 -5.54 -5.62
N GLN A 72 -16.95 -5.15 -6.82
CA GLN A 72 -17.38 -6.06 -7.88
C GLN A 72 -16.89 -5.63 -9.26
N PHE A 73 -16.75 -6.60 -10.16
CA PHE A 73 -16.46 -6.37 -11.57
C PHE A 73 -17.74 -6.36 -12.41
N LYS A 74 -17.84 -5.39 -13.32
CA LYS A 74 -18.76 -5.41 -14.45
C LYS A 74 -17.97 -5.65 -15.75
N ILE A 75 -18.36 -6.69 -16.48
CA ILE A 75 -17.68 -7.14 -17.70
C ILE A 75 -18.41 -6.61 -18.94
N TYR A 76 -17.66 -6.01 -19.87
CA TYR A 76 -18.12 -5.60 -21.18
C TYR A 76 -17.43 -6.46 -22.24
N ARG A 77 -18.24 -7.13 -23.07
CA ARG A 77 -17.77 -7.93 -24.20
C ARG A 77 -18.40 -7.40 -25.48
N ASN A 78 -17.65 -7.48 -26.57
CA ASN A 78 -18.24 -7.29 -27.89
C ASN A 78 -19.09 -8.53 -28.20
N ILE A 79 -20.40 -8.34 -28.32
CA ILE A 79 -21.29 -9.34 -28.89
C ILE A 79 -21.55 -8.85 -30.31
N PRO A 80 -20.93 -9.46 -31.34
CA PRO A 80 -21.22 -9.09 -32.71
C PRO A 80 -22.71 -9.34 -33.00
N ALA A 81 -23.32 -8.45 -33.79
CA ALA A 81 -24.70 -8.54 -34.26
C ALA A 81 -24.85 -9.57 -35.38
#